data_AF-C2CFR5-F1
#
_entry.id   AF-C2CFR5-F1
#
_cell.length_a   1.000
_cell.length_b   1.000
_cell.length_c   1.000
_cell.angle_alpha   90.00
_cell.angle_beta   90.00
_cell.angle_gamma   90.00
#
_symmetry.space_group_name_H-M   'P 1'
#
loop_
_entity.id
_entity.type
_entity.pdbx_description
1 polymer ?
#
loop_
_entity_poly.entity_id
_entity_poly.type
_entity_poly.pdbx_seq_one_letter_code
_entity_poly.pdbx_strand_id
1 'polypeptide(L)'
;MKANLSEQYPIIEKLEYNYLVNEDIYSLNTLMSLLHDKNFIYFSKNNYYVKDYVLKNLKKYFWNLRDIDQVIDSLDRLISSAIYRYEYIISIKAQYRAFREKKMVDQLEYVILDQLGVDYLIESTNFNYNRFDPKIIEISKNFKNKIYEDRSLVKELNKDIRVYADKMLMKKIYNIDTTTHKQLSFDTDSIYTEDITSQQSKKMYEKTLTYLYKSIVDTYAEYYFRGLIREVFKRYQ
;
A
#
# COMPACT_ATOMS: atom_id res chain seq x y z
N MET A 1 -31.64 -28.78 10.59
CA MET A 1 -30.17 -28.89 10.52
C MET A 1 -29.58 -27.68 11.23
N LYS A 2 -28.77 -27.92 12.27
CA LYS A 2 -28.15 -26.88 13.09
C LYS A 2 -27.18 -26.07 12.23
N ALA A 3 -27.36 -24.75 12.21
CA ALA A 3 -26.37 -23.83 11.68
C ALA A 3 -25.09 -24.01 12.49
N ASN A 4 -24.03 -24.51 11.85
CA ASN A 4 -22.72 -24.58 12.46
C ASN A 4 -22.25 -23.14 12.68
N LEU A 5 -22.11 -22.78 13.95
CA LEU A 5 -21.32 -21.66 14.47
C LEU A 5 -19.84 -21.91 14.13
N SER A 6 -19.46 -21.84 12.85
CA SER A 6 -18.05 -21.80 12.46
C SER A 6 -17.63 -20.35 12.24
N GLU A 7 -16.85 -19.88 13.22
CA GLU A 7 -15.78 -18.88 13.06
C GLU A 7 -16.22 -17.41 13.08
N GLN A 8 -16.10 -16.82 14.28
CA GLN A 8 -15.94 -15.39 14.48
C GLN A 8 -14.72 -14.88 13.70
N TYR A 9 -14.90 -14.55 12.43
CA TYR A 9 -14.06 -13.60 11.73
C TYR A 9 -14.67 -12.21 12.00
N PRO A 10 -14.16 -11.49 13.02
CA PRO A 10 -14.86 -10.40 13.68
C PRO A 10 -15.01 -9.25 12.70
N ILE A 11 -16.25 -8.84 12.40
CA ILE A 11 -16.75 -7.67 11.63
C ILE A 11 -15.72 -6.88 10.79
N ILE A 12 -14.63 -6.38 11.38
CA ILE A 12 -13.45 -5.80 10.72
C ILE A 12 -13.00 -6.61 9.48
N GLU A 13 -12.76 -7.91 9.61
CA GLU A 13 -12.25 -8.71 8.48
C GLU A 13 -13.27 -8.82 7.34
N LYS A 14 -14.57 -8.85 7.70
CA LYS A 14 -15.66 -8.83 6.72
C LYS A 14 -15.74 -7.49 5.99
N LEU A 15 -15.54 -6.38 6.71
CA LEU A 15 -15.52 -5.04 6.13
C LEU A 15 -14.30 -4.82 5.23
N GLU A 16 -13.12 -5.28 5.66
CA GLU A 16 -11.91 -5.31 4.83
C GLU A 16 -12.15 -6.10 3.55
N TYR A 17 -12.70 -7.32 3.66
CA TYR A 17 -13.03 -8.14 2.51
C TYR A 17 -14.00 -7.44 1.56
N ASN A 18 -15.09 -6.88 2.08
CA ASN A 18 -16.10 -6.21 1.25
C ASN A 18 -15.52 -5.01 0.50
N TYR A 19 -14.70 -4.20 1.16
CA TYR A 19 -14.04 -3.06 0.51
C TYR A 19 -13.02 -3.51 -0.55
N LEU A 20 -12.17 -4.48 -0.21
CA LEU A 20 -11.10 -4.96 -1.08
C LEU A 20 -11.62 -5.77 -2.27
N VAL A 21 -12.59 -6.65 -2.05
CA VAL A 21 -13.06 -7.62 -3.04
C VAL A 21 -14.37 -7.19 -3.69
N ASN A 22 -15.36 -6.78 -2.90
CA ASN A 22 -16.69 -6.41 -3.40
C ASN A 22 -16.78 -4.92 -3.79
N GLU A 23 -15.69 -4.17 -3.62
CA GLU A 23 -15.58 -2.74 -3.94
C GLU A 23 -16.59 -1.86 -3.16
N ASP A 24 -17.06 -2.34 -2.02
CA ASP A 24 -18.05 -1.64 -1.20
C ASP A 24 -17.40 -0.53 -0.37
N ILE A 25 -17.62 0.72 -0.79
CA ILE A 25 -17.10 1.91 -0.10
C ILE A 25 -17.74 2.11 1.27
N TYR A 26 -18.97 1.65 1.49
CA TYR A 26 -19.63 1.79 2.79
C TYR A 26 -18.96 0.92 3.84
N SER A 27 -18.49 -0.28 3.44
CA SER A 27 -17.71 -1.14 4.31
C SER A 27 -16.42 -0.45 4.80
N LEU A 28 -15.79 0.39 3.97
CA LEU A 28 -14.66 1.20 4.40
C LEU A 28 -15.05 2.27 5.42
N ASN A 29 -16.14 2.99 5.17
CA ASN A 29 -16.63 4.01 6.10
C ASN A 29 -16.96 3.39 7.45
N THR A 30 -17.65 2.24 7.45
CA THR A 30 -17.95 1.49 8.67
C THR A 30 -16.67 0.98 9.34
N LEU A 31 -15.68 0.49 8.59
CA LEU A 31 -14.39 0.08 9.13
C LEU A 31 -13.71 1.25 9.84
N MET A 32 -13.65 2.41 9.19
CA MET A 32 -13.09 3.63 9.80
C MET A 32 -13.86 4.02 11.07
N SER A 33 -15.20 3.96 11.04
CA SER A 33 -16.08 4.18 12.22
C SER A 33 -15.93 3.16 13.34
N LEU A 34 -15.50 1.94 13.06
CA LEU A 34 -15.20 0.95 14.11
C LEU A 34 -13.79 1.14 14.67
N LEU A 35 -12.85 1.57 13.83
CA LEU A 35 -11.49 1.89 14.23
C LEU A 35 -11.37 3.28 14.88
N HIS A 36 -12.49 4.00 15.02
CA HIS A 36 -12.63 5.38 15.51
C HIS A 36 -12.19 5.53 16.98
N ASP A 37 -10.89 5.44 17.20
CA ASP A 37 -10.19 6.30 18.13
C ASP A 37 -10.15 7.72 17.51
N LYS A 38 -10.12 8.77 18.34
CA LYS A 38 -10.02 10.19 17.94
C LYS A 38 -8.87 10.46 16.95
N ASN A 39 -7.94 9.51 16.84
CA ASN A 39 -6.71 9.53 16.05
C ASN A 39 -6.91 9.38 14.53
N PHE A 40 -8.03 8.81 14.05
CA PHE A 40 -8.28 8.66 12.61
C PHE A 40 -8.94 9.87 11.94
N ILE A 41 -9.46 10.82 12.72
CA ILE A 41 -10.10 12.06 12.19
C ILE A 41 -9.12 12.86 11.33
N TYR A 42 -7.82 12.80 11.65
CA TYR A 42 -6.74 13.46 10.91
C TYR A 42 -6.00 12.51 9.94
N PHE A 43 -6.62 11.39 9.55
CA PHE A 43 -6.03 10.50 8.55
C PHE A 43 -5.90 11.21 7.20
N SER A 44 -4.71 11.77 6.97
CA SER A 44 -4.34 12.35 5.69
C SER A 44 -3.75 11.28 4.75
N LYS A 45 -4.50 11.00 3.69
CA LYS A 45 -4.24 10.04 2.60
C LYS A 45 -3.27 10.66 1.59
N ASN A 46 -2.06 11.00 2.03
CA ASN A 46 -1.24 12.01 1.35
C ASN A 46 -0.05 11.50 0.53
N ASN A 47 0.00 10.22 0.13
CA ASN A 47 0.91 9.74 -0.93
C ASN A 47 0.59 8.27 -1.27
N TYR A 48 -0.14 8.02 -2.36
CA TYR A 48 -0.17 6.69 -2.97
C TYR A 48 1.01 6.58 -3.92
N TYR A 49 1.90 5.61 -3.70
CA TYR A 49 3.06 5.41 -4.59
C TYR A 49 3.23 3.96 -5.03
N VAL A 50 2.50 3.00 -4.43
CA VAL A 50 2.66 1.58 -4.75
C VAL A 50 2.37 1.33 -6.22
N LYS A 51 1.29 1.90 -6.75
CA LYS A 51 0.93 1.79 -8.17
C LYS A 51 2.04 2.32 -9.08
N ASP A 52 2.48 3.55 -8.87
CA ASP A 52 3.51 4.19 -9.71
C ASP A 52 4.84 3.42 -9.63
N TYR A 53 5.20 2.93 -8.43
CA TYR A 53 6.35 2.07 -8.23
C TYR A 53 6.24 0.77 -9.03
N VAL A 54 5.11 0.07 -8.95
CA VAL A 54 4.87 -1.17 -9.70
C VAL A 54 4.96 -0.94 -11.21
N LEU A 55 4.20 0.03 -11.74
CA LEU A 55 4.16 0.31 -13.18
C LEU A 55 5.52 0.76 -13.73
N LYS A 56 6.22 1.65 -13.02
CA LYS A 56 7.57 2.11 -13.42
C LYS A 56 8.57 0.95 -13.48
N ASN A 57 8.53 0.04 -12.51
CA ASN A 57 9.46 -1.09 -12.49
C ASN A 57 9.09 -2.17 -13.52
N LEU A 58 7.80 -2.38 -13.80
CA LEU A 58 7.35 -3.23 -14.91
C LEU A 58 7.82 -2.68 -16.25
N LYS A 59 7.63 -1.38 -16.51
CA LYS A 59 8.12 -0.71 -17.72
C LYS A 59 9.62 -0.92 -17.91
N LYS A 60 10.39 -0.74 -16.84
CA LYS A 60 11.84 -0.97 -16.85
C LYS A 60 12.21 -2.42 -17.12
N TYR A 61 11.46 -3.39 -16.57
CA TYR A 61 11.75 -4.81 -16.77
C TYR A 61 11.43 -5.27 -18.20
N PHE A 62 10.35 -4.77 -18.78
CA PHE A 62 9.86 -5.12 -20.11
C PHE A 62 10.22 -4.08 -21.19
N TRP A 63 11.33 -3.35 -21.01
CA TRP A 63 11.75 -2.28 -21.92
C TRP A 63 11.95 -2.73 -23.39
N ASN A 64 12.23 -4.02 -23.58
CA ASN A 64 12.40 -4.66 -24.89
C ASN A 64 11.09 -5.04 -25.59
N LEU A 65 9.93 -4.95 -24.91
CA LEU A 65 8.66 -5.25 -25.55
C LEU A 65 8.29 -4.11 -26.50
N ARG A 66 7.95 -4.47 -27.74
CA ARG A 66 7.25 -3.58 -28.66
C ARG A 66 5.96 -3.10 -27.98
N ASP A 67 5.67 -1.80 -28.10
CA ASP A 67 4.48 -1.16 -27.52
C ASP A 67 4.37 -1.21 -25.98
N ILE A 68 5.49 -1.33 -25.27
CA ILE A 68 5.53 -1.34 -23.79
C ILE A 68 4.74 -0.18 -23.15
N ASP A 69 4.72 1.00 -23.75
CA ASP A 69 3.94 2.13 -23.24
C ASP A 69 2.43 1.83 -23.24
N GLN A 70 1.90 1.27 -24.32
CA GLN A 70 0.50 0.88 -24.42
C GLN A 70 0.15 -0.25 -23.45
N VAL A 71 1.08 -1.18 -23.25
CA VAL A 71 0.96 -2.25 -22.26
C VAL A 71 0.85 -1.68 -20.84
N ILE A 72 1.72 -0.72 -20.48
CA ILE A 72 1.71 -0.08 -19.17
C ILE A 72 0.43 0.74 -18.95
N ASP A 73 -0.03 1.46 -19.96
CA ASP A 73 -1.29 2.20 -19.90
C ASP A 73 -2.50 1.27 -19.68
N SER A 74 -2.48 0.10 -20.34
CA SER A 74 -3.53 -0.91 -20.18
C SER A 74 -3.48 -1.53 -18.78
N LEU A 75 -2.27 -1.83 -18.26
CA LEU A 75 -2.11 -2.27 -16.88
C LEU A 75 -2.64 -1.24 -15.88
N ASP A 76 -2.28 0.04 -16.04
CA ASP A 76 -2.75 1.12 -15.15
C ASP A 76 -4.28 1.11 -15.05
N ARG A 77 -4.98 1.09 -16.19
CA ARG A 77 -6.45 1.05 -16.21
C ARG A 77 -7.03 -0.18 -15.50
N LEU A 78 -6.37 -1.33 -15.61
CA LEU A 78 -6.86 -2.60 -15.08
C LEU A 78 -6.64 -2.76 -13.56
N ILE A 79 -5.45 -2.39 -13.07
CA ILE A 79 -5.01 -2.78 -11.72
C ILE A 79 -5.00 -1.64 -10.70
N SER A 80 -5.04 -0.39 -11.14
CA SER A 80 -4.79 0.75 -10.25
C SER A 80 -5.79 0.90 -9.11
N SER A 81 -7.09 0.79 -9.40
CA SER A 81 -8.12 0.82 -8.34
C SER A 81 -7.90 -0.28 -7.29
N ALA A 82 -7.49 -1.47 -7.71
CA ALA A 82 -7.24 -2.57 -6.79
C ALA A 82 -5.98 -2.35 -5.94
N ILE A 83 -4.90 -1.82 -6.53
CA ILE A 83 -3.69 -1.47 -5.78
C ILE A 83 -3.99 -0.35 -4.78
N TYR A 84 -4.68 0.71 -5.19
CA TYR A 84 -5.01 1.84 -4.31
C TYR A 84 -5.88 1.44 -3.12
N ARG A 85 -6.87 0.56 -3.34
CA ARG A 85 -7.71 0.06 -2.24
C ARG A 85 -6.88 -0.71 -1.22
N TYR A 86 -5.99 -1.58 -1.68
CA TYR A 86 -5.13 -2.34 -0.78
C TYR A 86 -4.13 -1.46 -0.04
N GLU A 87 -3.47 -0.53 -0.74
CA GLU A 87 -2.55 0.44 -0.13
C GLU A 87 -3.27 1.24 0.98
N TYR A 88 -4.53 1.61 0.77
CA TYR A 88 -5.33 2.30 1.78
C TYR A 88 -5.60 1.46 3.03
N ILE A 89 -6.05 0.21 2.87
CA ILE A 89 -6.28 -0.68 4.03
C ILE A 89 -4.99 -0.91 4.82
N ILE A 90 -3.88 -1.16 4.13
CA ILE A 90 -2.58 -1.34 4.77
C ILE A 90 -2.17 -0.10 5.57
N SER A 91 -2.40 1.09 5.01
CA SER A 91 -2.13 2.36 5.69
C SER A 91 -2.93 2.52 6.98
N ILE A 92 -4.21 2.11 6.97
CA ILE A 92 -5.08 2.12 8.14
C ILE A 92 -4.59 1.12 9.20
N LYS A 93 -4.31 -0.13 8.79
CA LYS A 93 -3.84 -1.18 9.70
C LYS A 93 -2.52 -0.79 10.38
N ALA A 94 -1.60 -0.19 9.64
CA ALA A 94 -0.33 0.30 10.15
C ALA A 94 -0.52 1.40 11.23
N GLN A 95 -1.37 2.40 10.95
CA GLN A 95 -1.65 3.46 11.92
C GLN A 95 -2.40 2.94 13.15
N TYR A 96 -3.39 2.07 12.95
CA TYR A 96 -4.13 1.45 14.05
C TYR A 96 -3.19 0.73 15.02
N ARG A 97 -2.22 -0.03 14.50
CA ARG A 97 -1.20 -0.67 15.32
C ARG A 97 -0.36 0.35 16.07
N ALA A 98 0.15 1.37 15.38
CA ALA A 98 0.97 2.42 15.99
C ALA A 98 0.27 3.11 17.18
N PHE A 99 -1.02 3.44 17.04
CA PHE A 99 -1.82 4.07 18.10
C PHE A 99 -1.91 3.21 19.37
N ARG A 100 -1.79 1.89 19.25
CA ARG A 100 -1.85 0.97 20.39
C ARG A 100 -0.49 0.68 21.03
N GLU A 101 0.61 1.04 20.36
CA GLU A 101 1.97 0.79 20.83
C GLU A 101 2.54 1.93 21.68
N LYS A 102 1.97 2.13 22.88
CA LYS A 102 2.38 3.21 23.82
C LYS A 102 3.89 3.29 24.05
N LYS A 103 4.54 2.13 24.24
CA LYS A 103 6.01 2.07 24.45
C LYS A 103 6.80 2.65 23.27
N MET A 104 6.34 2.44 22.04
CA MET A 104 7.02 2.96 20.86
C MET A 104 6.77 4.46 20.70
N VAL A 105 5.59 4.94 21.09
CA VAL A 105 5.28 6.38 21.16
C VAL A 105 6.20 7.07 22.17
N ASP A 106 6.33 6.51 23.38
CA ASP A 106 7.19 7.08 24.43
C ASP A 106 8.68 7.08 24.01
N GLN A 107 9.13 6.02 23.34
CA GLN A 107 10.48 5.97 22.77
C GLN A 107 10.70 7.03 21.70
N LEU A 108 9.71 7.26 20.82
CA LEU A 108 9.82 8.28 19.78
C LEU A 108 9.84 9.67 20.37
N GLU A 109 8.99 9.94 21.36
CA GLU A 109 8.97 11.21 22.09
C GLU A 109 10.32 11.51 22.74
N TYR A 110 10.90 10.53 23.44
CA TYR A 110 12.23 10.67 24.04
C TYR A 110 13.31 11.02 23.00
N VAL A 111 13.32 10.33 21.85
CA VAL A 111 14.29 10.59 20.78
C VAL A 111 14.11 11.98 20.18
N ILE A 112 12.87 12.43 19.99
CA ILE A 112 12.60 13.77 19.46
C ILE A 112 13.03 14.84 20.48
N LEU A 113 12.71 14.66 21.76
CA LEU A 113 13.12 15.57 22.83
C LEU A 113 14.65 15.71 22.92
N ASP A 114 15.36 14.58 22.84
CA ASP A 114 16.82 14.52 22.90
C ASP A 114 17.48 15.22 21.69
N GLN A 115 16.95 15.04 20.48
CA GLN A 115 17.60 15.52 19.24
C GLN A 115 17.11 16.89 18.74
N LEU A 116 15.88 17.27 19.09
CA LEU A 116 15.18 18.45 18.55
C LEU A 116 14.65 19.38 19.66
N GLY A 117 14.52 18.91 20.90
CA GLY A 117 14.05 19.71 22.03
C GLY A 117 12.52 19.80 22.15
N VAL A 118 12.08 20.34 23.29
CA VAL A 118 10.64 20.52 23.61
C VAL A 118 9.99 21.55 22.68
N ASP A 119 10.69 22.64 22.37
CA ASP A 119 10.17 23.72 21.53
C ASP A 119 9.74 23.19 20.15
N TYR A 120 10.50 22.27 19.57
CA TYR A 120 10.15 21.63 18.31
C TYR A 120 8.79 20.91 18.37
N LEU A 121 8.48 20.22 19.48
CA LEU A 121 7.22 19.50 19.64
C LEU A 121 6.03 20.47 19.73
N ILE A 122 6.20 21.59 20.44
CA ILE A 122 5.19 22.64 20.61
C ILE A 122 4.97 23.42 19.30
N GLU A 123 6.02 23.69 18.54
CA GLU A 123 5.90 24.37 17.25
C GLU A 123 5.30 23.45 16.18
N SER A 124 5.71 22.18 16.17
CA SER A 124 5.26 21.18 15.19
C SER A 124 3.79 20.81 15.29
N THR A 125 3.18 20.91 16.48
CA THR A 125 1.73 20.73 16.67
C THR A 125 0.93 21.85 15.99
N ASN A 126 1.47 23.06 15.94
CA ASN A 126 0.81 24.24 15.40
C ASN A 126 0.93 24.37 13.87
N PHE A 127 2.02 23.85 13.27
CA PHE A 127 2.32 24.09 11.85
C PHE A 127 2.39 22.83 10.97
N ASN A 128 2.12 21.64 11.52
CA ASN A 128 2.51 20.34 10.97
C ASN A 128 4.04 20.21 10.86
N TYR A 129 4.62 19.20 11.50
CA TYR A 129 6.06 18.95 11.46
C TYR A 129 6.60 18.83 10.03
N ASN A 130 7.82 19.34 9.82
CA ASN A 130 8.49 19.22 8.53
C ASN A 130 8.98 17.79 8.31
N ARG A 131 8.22 17.00 7.54
CA ARG A 131 8.59 15.61 7.17
C ARG A 131 9.89 15.49 6.36
N PHE A 132 10.39 16.60 5.82
CA PHE A 132 11.62 16.66 5.04
C PHE A 132 12.83 17.13 5.86
N ASP A 133 12.64 17.41 7.14
CA ASP A 133 13.75 17.69 8.05
C ASP A 133 14.71 16.48 8.07
N PRO A 134 16.01 16.66 7.77
CA PRO A 134 16.99 15.58 7.78
C PRO A 134 17.01 14.77 9.08
N LYS A 135 16.83 15.42 10.23
CA LYS A 135 16.79 14.75 11.53
C LYS A 135 15.54 13.88 11.66
N ILE A 136 14.37 14.39 11.24
CA ILE A 136 13.14 13.58 11.21
C ILE A 136 13.27 12.41 10.25
N ILE A 137 13.91 12.59 9.10
CA ILE A 137 14.17 11.50 8.16
C ILE A 137 15.04 10.42 8.83
N GLU A 138 16.11 10.82 9.52
CA GLU A 138 17.00 9.91 10.25
C GLU A 138 16.26 9.15 11.36
N ILE A 139 15.54 9.88 12.23
CA ILE A 139 14.69 9.29 13.27
C ILE A 139 13.71 8.30 12.64
N SER A 140 13.04 8.68 11.54
CA SER A 140 12.06 7.82 10.88
C SER A 140 12.66 6.50 10.39
N LYS A 141 13.90 6.51 9.90
CA LYS A 141 14.58 5.29 9.43
C LYS A 141 14.76 4.29 10.57
N ASN A 142 15.17 4.75 11.74
CA ASN A 142 15.38 3.88 12.90
C ASN A 142 14.09 3.15 13.32
N PHE A 143 12.96 3.85 13.30
CA PHE A 143 11.66 3.24 13.63
C PHE A 143 11.11 2.35 12.52
N LYS A 144 11.32 2.71 11.25
CA LYS A 144 10.92 1.88 10.10
C LYS A 144 11.73 0.59 10.02
N ASN A 145 13.02 0.62 10.38
CA ASN A 145 13.89 -0.57 10.41
C ASN A 145 13.33 -1.68 11.31
N LYS A 146 12.71 -1.32 12.44
CA LYS A 146 12.03 -2.30 13.31
C LYS A 146 10.93 -3.08 12.58
N ILE A 147 10.23 -2.46 11.62
CA ILE A 147 9.21 -3.13 10.80
C ILE A 147 9.86 -4.07 9.79
N TYR A 148 10.96 -3.65 9.15
CA TYR A 148 11.69 -4.49 8.20
C TYR A 148 12.34 -5.72 8.87
N GLU A 149 12.75 -5.59 10.13
CA GLU A 149 13.38 -6.65 10.92
C GLU A 149 12.37 -7.65 11.51
N ASP A 150 11.10 -7.26 11.64
CA ASP A 150 10.01 -8.14 12.08
C ASP A 150 9.63 -9.14 10.97
N ARG A 151 10.38 -10.24 10.92
CA ARG A 151 10.20 -11.31 9.93
C ARG A 151 8.80 -11.92 9.95
N SER A 152 8.15 -11.94 11.11
CA SER A 152 6.81 -12.51 11.25
C SER A 152 5.78 -11.62 10.55
N LEU A 153 5.80 -10.33 10.89
CA LEU A 153 4.96 -9.31 10.25
C LEU A 153 5.21 -9.23 8.74
N VAL A 154 6.47 -9.17 8.30
CA VAL A 154 6.81 -9.09 6.88
C VAL A 154 6.28 -10.31 6.12
N LYS A 155 6.37 -11.50 6.72
CA LYS A 155 5.82 -12.74 6.13
C LYS A 155 4.30 -12.69 6.04
N GLU A 156 3.62 -12.16 7.06
CA GLU A 156 2.17 -12.00 7.08
C GLU A 156 1.71 -11.00 6.01
N LEU A 157 2.32 -9.81 5.94
CA LEU A 157 2.03 -8.80 4.93
C LEU A 157 2.19 -9.35 3.50
N ASN A 158 3.26 -10.12 3.26
CA ASN A 158 3.51 -10.75 1.96
C ASN A 158 2.51 -11.86 1.64
N LYS A 159 2.06 -12.62 2.66
CA LYS A 159 0.99 -13.62 2.47
C LYS A 159 -0.32 -12.94 2.09
N ASP A 160 -0.70 -11.88 2.79
CA ASP A 160 -1.97 -11.19 2.59
C ASP A 160 -2.05 -10.52 1.20
N ILE A 161 -0.98 -9.82 0.79
CA ILE A 161 -0.97 -9.18 -0.54
C ILE A 161 -0.96 -10.22 -1.64
N ARG A 162 -0.32 -11.38 -1.45
CA ARG A 162 -0.38 -12.48 -2.41
C ARG A 162 -1.81 -12.98 -2.59
N VAL A 163 -2.50 -13.30 -1.48
CA VAL A 163 -3.89 -13.78 -1.52
C VAL A 163 -4.79 -12.75 -2.23
N TYR A 164 -4.60 -11.47 -1.91
CA TYR A 164 -5.34 -10.40 -2.57
C TYR A 164 -5.00 -10.27 -4.06
N ALA A 165 -3.72 -10.31 -4.43
CA ALA A 165 -3.26 -10.19 -5.80
C ALA A 165 -3.71 -11.37 -6.69
N ASP A 166 -3.64 -12.60 -6.17
CA ASP A 166 -4.15 -13.80 -6.84
C ASP A 166 -5.64 -13.64 -7.16
N LYS A 167 -6.39 -13.03 -6.24
CA LYS A 167 -7.83 -12.83 -6.38
C LYS A 167 -8.22 -11.67 -7.30
N MET A 168 -7.56 -10.51 -7.16
CA MET A 168 -8.00 -9.25 -7.77
C MET A 168 -7.16 -8.82 -8.97
N LEU A 169 -5.90 -9.24 -9.05
CA LEU A 169 -4.95 -8.76 -10.06
C LEU A 169 -4.63 -9.82 -11.12
N MET A 170 -4.47 -11.08 -10.73
CA MET A 170 -3.99 -12.14 -11.62
C MET A 170 -4.82 -12.26 -12.90
N LYS A 171 -6.15 -12.39 -12.78
CA LYS A 171 -7.04 -12.47 -13.95
C LYS A 171 -7.00 -11.21 -14.80
N LYS A 172 -6.87 -10.03 -14.18
CA LYS A 172 -6.82 -8.75 -14.90
C LYS A 172 -5.54 -8.64 -15.73
N ILE A 173 -4.41 -9.04 -15.16
CA ILE A 173 -3.10 -9.01 -15.84
C ILE A 173 -3.04 -10.08 -16.93
N TYR A 174 -3.60 -11.26 -16.72
CA TYR A 174 -3.60 -12.33 -17.73
C TYR A 174 -4.45 -11.99 -18.97
N ASN A 175 -5.45 -11.12 -18.81
CA ASN A 175 -6.36 -10.74 -19.88
C ASN A 175 -5.94 -9.45 -20.61
N ILE A 176 -4.72 -8.95 -20.38
CA ILE A 176 -4.27 -7.67 -20.94
C ILE A 176 -4.36 -7.61 -22.47
N ASP A 177 -4.13 -8.73 -23.16
CA ASP A 177 -4.23 -8.87 -24.62
C ASP A 177 -5.60 -8.56 -25.20
N THR A 178 -6.66 -8.77 -24.41
CA THR A 178 -8.02 -8.46 -24.86
C THR A 178 -8.33 -6.96 -24.82
N THR A 179 -7.48 -6.17 -24.14
CA THR A 179 -7.74 -4.76 -23.82
C THR A 179 -6.74 -3.78 -24.43
N THR A 180 -5.54 -4.23 -24.80
CA THR A 180 -4.63 -3.49 -25.69
C THR A 180 -5.26 -3.45 -27.07
N HIS A 181 -6.02 -2.39 -27.36
CA HIS A 181 -6.60 -2.15 -28.68
C HIS A 181 -5.54 -2.40 -29.77
N LYS A 182 -5.81 -3.39 -30.64
CA LYS A 182 -4.98 -3.75 -31.79
C LYS A 182 -4.64 -2.49 -32.59
N GLN A 183 -3.45 -1.93 -32.41
CA GLN A 183 -2.93 -0.96 -33.36
C GLN A 183 -2.30 -1.75 -34.50
N LEU A 184 -2.83 -1.56 -35.71
CA LEU A 184 -2.26 -2.11 -36.93
C LEU A 184 -0.87 -1.48 -37.12
N SER A 185 0.18 -2.27 -36.91
CA SER A 185 1.53 -1.91 -37.29
C SER A 185 1.72 -2.20 -38.78
N PHE A 186 2.09 -1.18 -39.55
CA PHE A 186 2.43 -1.33 -40.96
C PHE A 186 3.95 -1.46 -41.09
N ASP A 187 4.42 -2.64 -41.48
CA ASP A 187 5.74 -2.83 -42.06
C ASP A 187 5.58 -3.15 -43.55
N THR A 188 6.54 -2.72 -44.37
CA THR A 188 6.43 -2.66 -45.84
C THR A 188 6.09 -3.98 -46.54
N ASP A 189 6.17 -5.12 -45.87
CA ASP A 189 5.89 -6.44 -46.46
C ASP A 189 4.95 -7.35 -45.64
N SER A 190 4.42 -6.94 -44.47
CA SER A 190 3.37 -7.72 -43.76
C SER A 190 2.76 -7.01 -42.54
N ILE A 191 1.48 -7.30 -42.27
CA ILE A 191 0.75 -6.86 -41.07
C ILE A 191 0.94 -7.91 -39.97
N TYR A 192 1.63 -7.57 -38.88
CA TYR A 192 1.69 -8.41 -37.68
C TYR A 192 1.23 -7.63 -36.44
N THR A 193 0.35 -8.25 -35.64
CA THR A 193 0.09 -7.88 -34.25
C THR A 193 0.91 -8.82 -33.38
N GLU A 194 1.97 -8.35 -32.73
CA GLU A 194 2.61 -9.13 -31.68
C GLU A 194 1.81 -8.95 -30.38
N ASP A 195 0.88 -9.87 -30.15
CA ASP A 195 0.12 -9.94 -28.90
C ASP A 195 1.08 -10.28 -27.73
N ILE A 196 0.76 -9.83 -26.52
CA ILE A 196 1.46 -10.31 -25.32
C ILE A 196 1.19 -11.81 -25.23
N THR A 197 2.25 -12.58 -25.14
CA THR A 197 2.12 -14.03 -24.97
C THR A 197 1.62 -14.35 -23.57
N SER A 198 0.94 -15.50 -23.40
CA SER A 198 0.55 -15.97 -22.06
C SER A 198 1.74 -16.14 -21.10
N GLN A 199 2.95 -16.37 -21.63
CA GLN A 199 4.17 -16.41 -20.83
C GLN A 199 4.59 -15.01 -20.36
N GLN A 200 4.49 -14.00 -21.21
CA GLN A 200 4.78 -12.61 -20.85
C GLN A 200 3.75 -12.09 -19.83
N SER A 201 2.45 -12.36 -20.00
CA SER A 201 1.42 -11.94 -19.02
C SER A 201 1.58 -12.65 -17.67
N LYS A 202 1.93 -13.95 -17.67
CA LYS A 202 2.37 -14.66 -16.47
C LYS A 202 3.57 -13.97 -15.81
N LYS A 203 4.57 -13.59 -16.62
CA LYS A 203 5.77 -12.92 -16.10
C LYS A 203 5.46 -11.54 -15.53
N MET A 204 4.56 -10.79 -16.16
CA MET A 204 4.07 -9.50 -15.66
C MET A 204 3.40 -9.68 -14.30
N TYR A 205 2.60 -10.73 -14.11
CA TYR A 205 2.00 -11.01 -12.81
C TYR A 205 3.05 -11.32 -11.74
N GLU A 206 4.00 -12.23 -12.01
CA GLU A 206 5.09 -12.56 -11.09
C GLU A 206 5.89 -11.31 -10.67
N LYS A 207 6.19 -10.43 -11.63
CA LYS A 207 6.91 -9.18 -11.36
C LYS A 207 6.07 -8.17 -10.61
N THR A 208 4.79 -8.05 -10.95
CA THR A 208 3.83 -7.22 -10.20
C THR A 208 3.83 -7.63 -8.73
N LEU A 209 3.68 -8.92 -8.45
CA LEU A 209 3.69 -9.46 -7.10
C LEU A 209 5.02 -9.19 -6.37
N THR A 210 6.16 -9.32 -7.07
CA THR A 210 7.48 -9.02 -6.51
C THR A 210 7.61 -7.55 -6.09
N TYR A 211 7.12 -6.62 -6.91
CA TYR A 211 7.16 -5.19 -6.60
C TYR A 211 6.15 -4.81 -5.51
N LEU A 212 4.99 -5.49 -5.46
CA LEU A 212 4.01 -5.33 -4.39
C LEU A 212 4.57 -5.77 -3.03
N TYR A 213 5.27 -6.90 -2.93
CA TYR A 213 5.88 -7.33 -1.67
C TYR A 213 6.76 -6.26 -1.03
N LYS A 214 7.63 -5.64 -1.82
CA LYS A 214 8.50 -4.58 -1.32
C LYS A 214 7.71 -3.33 -0.92
N SER A 215 6.89 -2.84 -1.84
CA SER A 215 6.20 -1.56 -1.68
C SER A 215 5.13 -1.57 -0.58
N ILE A 216 4.48 -2.71 -0.33
CA ILE A 216 3.51 -2.85 0.78
C ILE A 216 4.19 -2.82 2.14
N VAL A 217 5.36 -3.46 2.28
CA VAL A 217 6.13 -3.39 3.54
C VAL A 217 6.63 -1.97 3.77
N ASP A 218 7.15 -1.31 2.74
CA ASP A 218 7.58 0.10 2.80
C ASP A 218 6.40 1.02 3.19
N THR A 219 5.23 0.81 2.59
CA THR A 219 4.00 1.55 2.92
C THR A 219 3.61 1.33 4.37
N TYR A 220 3.58 0.07 4.82
CA TYR A 220 3.24 -0.25 6.20
C TYR A 220 4.19 0.46 7.18
N ALA A 221 5.50 0.41 6.93
CA ALA A 221 6.50 1.06 7.78
C ALA A 221 6.33 2.59 7.83
N GLU A 222 6.06 3.22 6.67
CA GLU A 222 5.81 4.66 6.58
C GLU A 222 4.57 5.08 7.36
N TYR A 223 3.44 4.41 7.14
CA TYR A 223 2.20 4.75 7.82
C TYR A 223 2.22 4.40 9.30
N TYR A 224 2.95 3.36 9.70
CA TYR A 224 3.20 3.03 11.10
C TYR A 224 3.96 4.18 11.79
N PHE A 225 5.06 4.66 11.21
CA PHE A 225 5.81 5.80 11.76
C PHE A 225 4.95 7.08 11.84
N ARG A 226 4.16 7.35 10.80
CA ARG A 226 3.20 8.47 10.83
C ARG A 226 2.16 8.33 11.93
N GLY A 227 1.75 7.11 12.26
CA GLY A 227 0.86 6.85 13.39
C GLY A 227 1.54 7.20 14.71
N LEU A 228 2.78 6.75 14.91
CA LEU A 228 3.55 7.04 16.13
C LEU A 228 3.75 8.54 16.33
N ILE A 229 4.20 9.25 15.30
CA ILE A 229 4.53 10.67 15.43
C ILE A 229 3.29 11.54 15.70
N ARG A 230 2.13 11.13 15.16
CA ARG A 230 0.85 11.78 15.48
C ARG A 230 0.49 11.62 16.95
N GLU A 231 0.68 10.44 17.52
CA GLU A 231 0.44 10.24 18.96
C GLU A 231 1.39 11.04 19.83
N VAL A 232 2.65 11.21 19.40
CA VAL A 232 3.59 12.11 20.10
C VAL A 232 3.06 13.54 20.09
N PHE A 233 2.77 14.11 18.91
CA PHE A 233 2.31 15.49 18.80
C PHE A 233 0.98 15.75 19.52
N LYS A 234 0.06 14.77 19.55
CA LYS A 234 -1.19 14.88 20.28
C LYS A 234 -1.02 15.14 21.79
N ARG A 235 0.14 14.79 22.38
CA ARG A 235 0.45 15.06 23.80
C ARG A 235 0.80 16.52 24.09
N TYR A 236 1.06 17.32 23.05
CA TYR A 236 1.48 18.72 23.13
C TYR A 236 0.44 19.68 22.51
N GLN A 237 -0.79 19.19 22.29
CA GLN A 237 -1.98 19.98 21.93
C GLN A 237 -2.78 20.31 23.19
#